data_AF-A0A1V6IMM3-F1
#
_entry.id   AF-A0A1V6IMM3-F1
#
_cell.length_a   1.000
_cell.length_b   1.000
_cell.length_c   1.000
_cell.angle_alpha   90.00
_cell.angle_beta   90.00
_cell.angle_gamma   90.00
#
_symmetry.space_group_name_H-M   'P 1'
#
loop_
_entity.id
_entity.type
_entity.pdbx_description
1 polymer ?
#
loop_
_entity_poly.entity_id
_entity_poly.type
_entity_poly.pdbx_seq_one_letter_code
_entity_poly.pdbx_strand_id
1 'polypeptide(L)'
;MYKEYDSIEHCYKTKNIPFLELGLSADTQMADGISELKNIIFMTNSDAHSPWPHRVGREFNRLKVKDNTYDEIINAIRRRGGNKFVLNVGIDPDLGKYHMTACTRCYKKYSIELAIQQKNRCTCGGIIKKGVVDRINDLCDQEVTHPPHRPRYIKTIPLAEILVQTLGLASVNSKKVQDLWKLLIQSFKNEINVLLVTPREEIEKIAGEKVAQAILDFRNGDIYIEPGGGGMYGKIHLTDKNKS
;
A
#
# COMPACT_ATOMS: atom_id res chain seq x y z
N MET A 1 -12.95 -4.67 -9.21
CA MET A 1 -14.34 -5.04 -8.84
C MET A 1 -15.11 -3.85 -8.29
N TYR A 2 -14.83 -3.36 -7.08
CA TYR A 2 -15.63 -2.32 -6.43
C TYR A 2 -15.68 -0.95 -7.11
N LYS A 3 -14.80 -0.73 -8.10
CA LYS A 3 -14.91 0.41 -9.02
C LYS A 3 -16.20 0.39 -9.85
N GLU A 4 -16.69 -0.80 -10.22
CA GLU A 4 -17.79 -0.99 -11.18
C GLU A 4 -19.03 -1.66 -10.55
N TYR A 5 -18.84 -2.41 -9.45
CA TYR A 5 -19.91 -3.15 -8.78
C TYR A 5 -19.98 -2.76 -7.30
N ASP A 6 -21.17 -2.85 -6.71
CA ASP A 6 -21.40 -2.55 -5.28
C ASP A 6 -21.24 -3.77 -4.36
N SER A 7 -21.14 -4.99 -4.91
CA SER A 7 -20.93 -6.20 -4.11
C SER A 7 -20.23 -7.33 -4.89
N ILE A 8 -19.65 -8.29 -4.16
CA ILE A 8 -19.09 -9.52 -4.74
C ILE A 8 -20.17 -10.30 -5.48
N GLU A 9 -21.35 -10.45 -4.87
CA GLU A 9 -22.47 -11.19 -5.47
C GLU A 9 -22.94 -10.56 -6.78
N HIS A 10 -23.00 -9.23 -6.86
CA HIS A 10 -23.39 -8.56 -8.10
C HIS A 10 -22.37 -8.84 -9.23
N CYS A 11 -21.07 -8.81 -8.91
CA CYS A 11 -20.00 -9.05 -9.87
C CYS A 11 -19.88 -10.53 -10.29
N TYR A 12 -19.77 -11.44 -9.33
CA TYR A 12 -19.43 -12.85 -9.56
C TYR A 12 -20.63 -13.81 -9.54
N LYS A 13 -21.83 -13.32 -9.19
CA LYS A 13 -23.04 -14.15 -9.01
C LYS A 13 -22.90 -15.21 -7.91
N THR A 14 -21.98 -14.99 -6.97
CA THR A 14 -21.74 -15.83 -5.78
C THR A 14 -21.10 -14.97 -4.69
N LYS A 15 -21.28 -15.35 -3.42
CA LYS A 15 -20.57 -14.76 -2.28
C LYS A 15 -19.30 -15.54 -1.91
N ASN A 16 -19.14 -16.74 -2.47
CA ASN A 16 -18.07 -17.65 -2.07
C ASN A 16 -16.82 -17.43 -2.93
N ILE A 17 -16.02 -16.45 -2.53
CA ILE A 17 -14.68 -16.24 -3.09
C ILE A 17 -13.61 -16.60 -2.05
N PRO A 18 -12.51 -17.27 -2.44
CA PRO A 18 -11.52 -17.77 -1.49
C PRO A 18 -10.63 -16.67 -0.92
N PHE A 19 -10.41 -15.58 -1.67
CA PHE A 19 -9.56 -14.46 -1.29
C PHE A 19 -9.99 -13.20 -2.05
N LEU A 20 -9.51 -12.05 -1.59
CA LEU A 20 -9.60 -10.77 -2.29
C LEU A 20 -8.21 -10.13 -2.32
N GLU A 21 -7.80 -9.63 -3.49
CA GLU A 21 -6.61 -8.80 -3.62
C GLU A 21 -6.98 -7.34 -3.38
N LEU A 22 -6.26 -6.67 -2.47
CA LEU A 22 -6.49 -5.25 -2.14
C LEU A 22 -6.04 -4.33 -3.29
N GLY A 23 -4.88 -4.64 -3.85
CA GLY A 23 -4.23 -3.85 -4.90
C GLY A 23 -3.69 -2.51 -4.40
N LEU A 24 -3.02 -1.80 -5.31
CA LEU A 24 -2.17 -0.62 -5.02
C LEU A 24 -2.92 0.64 -4.51
N SER A 25 -4.23 0.56 -4.30
CA SER A 25 -5.09 1.72 -4.01
C SER A 25 -5.93 1.55 -2.76
N ALA A 26 -5.78 0.43 -2.05
CA ALA A 26 -6.48 0.17 -0.80
C ALA A 26 -5.58 -0.63 0.14
N ASP A 27 -5.78 -0.44 1.44
CA ASP A 27 -5.19 -1.28 2.47
C ASP A 27 -6.27 -2.06 3.23
N THR A 28 -5.83 -2.80 4.24
CA THR A 28 -6.75 -3.56 5.11
C THR A 28 -7.73 -2.67 5.87
N GLN A 29 -7.30 -1.48 6.31
CA GLN A 29 -8.15 -0.55 7.06
C GLN A 29 -9.31 -0.06 6.20
N MET A 30 -9.04 0.27 4.94
CA MET A 30 -10.07 0.70 4.00
C MET A 30 -11.07 -0.44 3.72
N ALA A 31 -10.59 -1.66 3.49
CA ALA A 31 -11.45 -2.78 3.09
C ALA A 31 -12.29 -3.37 4.23
N ASP A 32 -11.80 -3.36 5.49
CA ASP A 32 -12.49 -4.00 6.61
C ASP A 32 -13.74 -3.25 7.11
N GLY A 33 -14.09 -2.12 6.52
CA GLY A 33 -15.40 -1.48 6.70
C GLY A 33 -16.54 -2.15 5.92
N ILE A 34 -16.24 -3.08 5.00
CA ILE A 34 -17.23 -3.75 4.14
C ILE A 34 -17.53 -5.15 4.69
N SER A 35 -18.77 -5.41 5.13
CA SER A 35 -19.14 -6.63 5.86
C SER A 35 -19.00 -7.93 5.08
N GLU A 36 -19.27 -7.92 3.77
CA GLU A 36 -19.07 -9.11 2.95
C GLU A 36 -17.61 -9.58 2.89
N LEU A 37 -16.64 -8.72 3.25
CA LEU A 37 -15.20 -9.04 3.24
C LEU A 37 -14.67 -9.67 4.52
N LYS A 38 -15.46 -9.72 5.60
CA LYS A 38 -14.99 -10.13 6.94
C LYS A 38 -14.45 -11.55 7.00
N ASN A 39 -14.95 -12.46 6.16
CA ASN A 39 -14.54 -13.88 6.18
C ASN A 39 -13.51 -14.22 5.09
N ILE A 40 -13.20 -13.26 4.21
CA ILE A 40 -12.34 -13.42 3.04
C ILE A 40 -10.92 -13.00 3.40
N ILE A 41 -9.92 -13.81 3.02
CA ILE A 41 -8.52 -13.44 3.25
C ILE A 41 -8.09 -12.34 2.28
N PHE A 42 -7.28 -11.40 2.77
CA PHE A 42 -6.69 -10.35 1.93
C PHE A 42 -5.31 -10.73 1.43
N MET A 43 -5.06 -10.40 0.16
CA MET A 43 -3.77 -10.51 -0.48
C MET A 43 -3.31 -9.15 -0.98
N THR A 44 -2.01 -8.96 -0.96
CA THR A 44 -1.31 -7.79 -1.48
C THR A 44 -0.25 -8.28 -2.43
N ASN A 45 -0.46 -8.02 -3.72
CA ASN A 45 0.37 -8.54 -4.81
C ASN A 45 0.81 -7.39 -5.71
N SER A 46 2.03 -7.48 -6.23
CA SER A 46 2.65 -6.33 -6.89
C SER A 46 2.03 -5.90 -8.22
N ASP A 47 1.30 -6.79 -8.90
CA ASP A 47 0.88 -6.59 -10.30
C ASP A 47 2.06 -6.12 -11.18
N ALA A 48 3.14 -6.90 -11.16
CA ALA A 48 4.42 -6.49 -11.71
C ALA A 48 4.47 -6.70 -13.23
N HIS A 49 4.73 -5.61 -13.95
CA HIS A 49 4.86 -5.58 -15.41
C HIS A 49 6.32 -5.46 -15.87
N SER A 50 7.27 -5.48 -14.94
CA SER A 50 8.70 -5.51 -15.21
C SER A 50 9.41 -6.22 -14.06
N PRO A 51 10.59 -6.82 -14.31
CA PRO A 51 11.28 -7.65 -13.32
C PRO A 51 12.02 -6.82 -12.25
N TRP A 52 11.96 -5.49 -12.32
CA TRP A 52 12.73 -4.63 -11.42
C TRP A 52 12.20 -4.72 -9.98
N PRO A 53 13.07 -4.73 -8.94
CA PRO A 53 12.65 -4.84 -7.54
C PRO A 53 11.72 -3.72 -7.07
N HIS A 54 11.78 -2.53 -7.67
CA HIS A 54 10.82 -1.44 -7.42
C HIS A 54 9.44 -1.65 -8.09
N ARG A 55 9.22 -2.83 -8.68
CA ARG A 55 7.97 -3.29 -9.29
C ARG A 55 7.60 -4.67 -8.79
N VAL A 56 8.45 -5.69 -8.96
CA VAL A 56 8.24 -7.04 -8.40
C VAL A 56 8.30 -6.98 -6.88
N GLY A 57 7.27 -7.49 -6.21
CA GLY A 57 7.25 -7.53 -4.76
C GLY A 57 7.14 -6.16 -4.09
N ARG A 58 6.71 -5.10 -4.83
CA ARG A 58 6.32 -3.82 -4.20
C ARG A 58 5.11 -3.98 -3.27
N GLU A 59 4.31 -5.00 -3.51
CA GLU A 59 3.36 -5.56 -2.56
C GLU A 59 3.54 -7.07 -2.50
N PHE A 60 3.47 -7.63 -1.31
CA PHE A 60 3.66 -9.06 -1.10
C PHE A 60 3.01 -9.53 0.20
N ASN A 61 3.00 -10.85 0.38
CA ASN A 61 2.43 -11.51 1.54
C ASN A 61 3.53 -12.28 2.27
N ARG A 62 3.50 -12.29 3.61
CA ARG A 62 4.25 -13.25 4.41
C ARG A 62 3.30 -14.32 4.89
N LEU A 63 3.62 -15.57 4.60
CA LEU A 63 2.83 -16.73 5.01
C LEU A 63 3.61 -17.53 6.06
N LYS A 64 2.89 -18.10 7.03
CA LYS A 64 3.38 -19.19 7.87
C LYS A 64 2.78 -20.47 7.32
N VAL A 65 3.64 -21.29 6.72
CA VAL A 65 3.32 -22.58 6.10
C VAL A 65 4.34 -23.63 6.54
N LYS A 66 4.00 -24.91 6.44
CA LYS A 66 4.95 -25.99 6.77
C LYS A 66 6.05 -26.08 5.73
N ASP A 67 5.66 -26.05 4.46
CA ASP A 67 6.55 -26.15 3.31
C ASP A 67 6.17 -25.13 2.22
N ASN A 68 7.11 -24.85 1.31
CA ASN A 68 6.88 -23.94 0.18
C ASN A 68 6.26 -24.66 -1.03
N THR A 69 5.03 -25.13 -0.86
CA THR A 69 4.28 -25.83 -1.91
C THR A 69 2.96 -25.12 -2.21
N TYR A 70 2.41 -25.39 -3.40
CA TYR A 70 1.08 -24.89 -3.78
C TYR A 70 0.01 -25.27 -2.75
N ASP A 71 -0.01 -26.53 -2.32
CA ASP A 71 -1.02 -27.02 -1.37
C ASP A 71 -0.95 -26.31 -0.03
N GLU A 72 0.26 -26.02 0.46
CA GLU A 72 0.44 -25.30 1.71
C GLU A 72 -0.01 -23.83 1.61
N ILE A 73 0.14 -23.19 0.44
CA ILE A 73 -0.42 -21.87 0.14
C ILE A 73 -1.94 -21.91 0.10
N ILE A 74 -2.54 -22.92 -0.57
CA ILE A 74 -4.00 -23.10 -0.57
C ILE A 74 -4.52 -23.34 0.84
N ASN A 75 -3.81 -24.12 1.65
CA ASN A 75 -4.12 -24.31 3.06
C ASN A 75 -4.03 -23.00 3.85
N ALA A 76 -3.07 -22.12 3.53
CA ALA A 76 -2.99 -20.79 4.15
C ALA A 76 -4.18 -19.90 3.79
N ILE A 77 -4.63 -19.91 2.52
CA ILE A 77 -5.84 -19.19 2.06
C ILE A 77 -7.07 -19.69 2.80
N ARG A 78 -7.20 -21.02 2.92
CA ARG A 78 -8.31 -21.69 3.61
C ARG A 78 -8.17 -21.71 5.14
N ARG A 79 -7.05 -21.21 5.68
CA ARG A 79 -6.70 -21.21 7.11
C ARG A 79 -6.76 -22.60 7.76
N ARG A 80 -6.18 -23.60 7.10
CA ARG A 80 -6.18 -25.02 7.53
C ARG A 80 -4.79 -25.47 7.98
N GLY A 81 -4.75 -26.48 8.86
CA GLY A 81 -3.50 -27.14 9.26
C GLY A 81 -2.50 -26.24 10.00
N GLY A 82 -2.95 -25.10 10.53
CA GLY A 82 -2.10 -24.08 11.15
C GLY A 82 -1.50 -23.06 10.17
N ASN A 83 -1.74 -23.23 8.86
CA ASN A 83 -1.23 -22.33 7.83
C ASN A 83 -2.05 -21.03 7.80
N LYS A 84 -1.36 -19.91 7.62
CA LYS A 84 -2.00 -18.60 7.58
C LYS A 84 -1.14 -17.55 6.91
N PHE A 85 -1.81 -16.54 6.37
CA PHE A 85 -1.18 -15.25 6.09
C PHE A 85 -0.90 -14.56 7.43
N VAL A 86 0.33 -14.09 7.61
CA VAL A 86 0.74 -13.41 8.85
C VAL A 86 0.96 -11.92 8.64
N LEU A 87 1.24 -11.51 7.40
CA LEU A 87 1.48 -10.11 7.07
C LEU A 87 1.09 -9.85 5.61
N ASN A 88 0.41 -8.74 5.39
CA ASN A 88 0.31 -8.08 4.10
C ASN A 88 1.27 -6.90 4.10
N VAL A 89 1.99 -6.70 3.01
CA VAL A 89 2.91 -5.57 2.83
C VAL A 89 2.54 -4.93 1.52
N GLY A 90 2.33 -3.63 1.53
CA GLY A 90 1.99 -2.89 0.34
C GLY A 90 2.19 -1.39 0.49
N ILE A 91 1.83 -0.67 -0.56
CA ILE A 91 2.03 0.77 -0.62
C ILE A 91 0.97 1.45 0.26
N ASP A 92 1.29 2.63 0.80
CA ASP A 92 0.27 3.46 1.44
C ASP A 92 -0.75 3.93 0.38
N PRO A 93 -2.04 3.58 0.49
CA PRO A 93 -3.05 3.98 -0.48
C PRO A 93 -3.16 5.51 -0.65
N ASP A 94 -2.73 6.31 0.33
CA ASP A 94 -2.69 7.77 0.25
C ASP A 94 -1.80 8.26 -0.91
N LEU A 95 -0.78 7.50 -1.30
CA LEU A 95 0.06 7.81 -2.46
C LEU A 95 -0.68 7.65 -3.79
N GLY A 96 -1.83 6.96 -3.81
CA GLY A 96 -2.59 6.67 -5.00
C GLY A 96 -3.06 7.92 -5.74
N LYS A 97 -2.86 7.94 -7.07
CA LYS A 97 -3.26 9.07 -7.95
C LYS A 97 -4.74 9.46 -7.89
N TYR A 98 -5.60 8.56 -7.43
CA TYR A 98 -7.04 8.78 -7.27
C TYR A 98 -7.50 8.46 -5.85
N HIS A 99 -6.63 8.57 -4.84
CA HIS A 99 -6.99 8.28 -3.46
C HIS A 99 -8.13 9.20 -2.98
N MET A 100 -7.89 10.52 -2.95
CA MET A 100 -8.88 11.52 -2.57
C MET A 100 -9.75 11.97 -3.76
N THR A 101 -11.00 12.36 -3.47
CA THR A 101 -11.83 13.13 -4.42
C THR A 101 -11.17 14.46 -4.71
N ALA A 102 -10.92 14.74 -5.99
CA ALA A 102 -10.24 15.96 -6.40
C ALA A 102 -10.54 16.38 -7.85
N CYS A 103 -10.30 17.65 -8.14
CA CYS A 103 -10.34 18.16 -9.51
C CYS A 103 -9.25 17.51 -10.37
N THR A 104 -9.58 17.08 -11.58
CA THR A 104 -8.62 16.45 -12.51
C THR A 104 -7.68 17.42 -13.22
N ARG A 105 -7.84 18.72 -12.98
CA ARG A 105 -7.03 19.79 -13.61
C ARG A 105 -6.13 20.51 -12.61
N CYS A 106 -6.72 21.05 -11.55
CA CYS A 106 -5.96 21.79 -10.53
C CYS A 106 -5.67 20.95 -9.28
N TYR A 107 -6.13 19.71 -9.22
CA TYR A 107 -5.91 18.75 -8.13
C TYR A 107 -6.35 19.18 -6.73
N LYS A 108 -7.08 20.29 -6.61
CA LYS A 108 -7.75 20.70 -5.38
C LYS A 108 -8.63 19.55 -4.89
N LYS A 109 -8.44 19.17 -3.62
CA LYS A 109 -9.23 18.13 -2.95
C LYS A 109 -10.60 18.69 -2.56
N TYR A 110 -11.59 17.80 -2.53
CA TYR A 110 -12.97 18.11 -2.15
C TYR A 110 -13.48 17.01 -1.24
N SER A 111 -14.33 17.37 -0.28
CA SER A 111 -15.22 16.37 0.33
C SER A 111 -16.23 15.89 -0.71
N ILE A 112 -16.76 14.70 -0.52
CA ILE A 112 -17.74 14.14 -1.46
C ILE A 112 -19.03 14.97 -1.50
N GLU A 113 -19.45 15.54 -0.37
CA GLU A 113 -20.64 16.39 -0.26
C GLU A 113 -20.47 17.66 -1.10
N LEU A 114 -19.31 18.32 -0.98
CA LEU A 114 -19.02 19.54 -1.74
C LEU A 114 -18.92 19.24 -3.24
N ALA A 115 -18.32 18.10 -3.62
CA ALA A 115 -18.25 17.67 -5.01
C ALA A 115 -19.66 17.48 -5.61
N ILE A 116 -20.58 16.86 -4.87
CA ILE A 116 -21.98 16.65 -5.29
C ILE A 116 -22.72 17.99 -5.40
N GLN A 117 -22.61 18.87 -4.39
CA GLN A 117 -23.22 20.20 -4.41
C GLN A 117 -22.77 21.03 -5.63
N GLN A 118 -21.50 20.91 -6.03
CA GLN A 118 -20.93 21.57 -7.21
C GLN A 118 -21.16 20.78 -8.52
N LYS A 119 -22.03 19.76 -8.51
CA LYS A 119 -22.32 18.89 -9.68
C LYS A 119 -21.04 18.34 -10.34
N ASN A 120 -20.05 17.99 -9.50
CA ASN A 120 -18.73 17.51 -9.91
C ASN A 120 -17.97 18.47 -10.85
N ARG A 121 -18.13 19.78 -10.64
CA ARG A 121 -17.42 20.84 -11.37
C ARG A 121 -16.62 21.72 -10.42
N CYS A 122 -15.32 21.81 -10.66
CA CYS A 122 -14.41 22.65 -9.88
C CYS A 122 -14.54 24.12 -10.30
N THR A 123 -14.28 25.05 -9.38
CA THR A 123 -14.19 26.49 -9.64
C THR A 123 -13.20 26.86 -10.74
N CYS A 124 -12.16 26.06 -10.98
CA CYS A 124 -11.25 26.30 -12.08
C CYS A 124 -11.87 25.97 -13.44
N GLY A 125 -13.01 25.26 -13.50
CA GLY A 125 -13.69 24.71 -14.68
C GLY A 125 -13.39 23.24 -14.98
N GLY A 126 -12.58 22.57 -14.16
CA GLY A 126 -12.24 21.14 -14.31
C GLY A 126 -13.31 20.20 -13.76
N ILE A 127 -13.22 18.91 -14.09
CA ILE A 127 -14.10 17.87 -13.55
C ILE A 127 -13.57 17.43 -12.18
N ILE A 128 -14.45 17.33 -11.19
CA ILE A 128 -14.12 16.69 -9.90
C ILE A 128 -14.37 15.19 -10.06
N LYS A 129 -13.33 14.37 -9.82
CA LYS A 129 -13.42 12.92 -9.90
C LYS A 129 -13.44 12.35 -8.49
N LYS A 130 -14.42 11.46 -8.23
CA LYS A 130 -14.54 10.72 -6.99
C LYS A 130 -13.29 9.89 -6.71
N GLY A 131 -12.79 9.96 -5.48
CA GLY A 131 -11.64 9.21 -4.99
C GLY A 131 -11.99 7.78 -4.59
N VAL A 132 -10.96 6.95 -4.43
CA VAL A 132 -11.09 5.57 -3.95
C VAL A 132 -11.59 5.54 -2.52
N VAL A 133 -11.11 6.47 -1.66
CA VAL A 133 -11.55 6.53 -0.25
C VAL A 133 -13.06 6.75 -0.16
N ASP A 134 -13.60 7.72 -0.91
CA ASP A 134 -15.04 8.00 -0.90
C ASP A 134 -15.84 6.88 -1.55
N ARG A 135 -15.28 6.17 -2.53
CA ARG A 135 -15.94 5.00 -3.12
C ARG A 135 -16.02 3.85 -2.12
N ILE A 136 -14.98 3.61 -1.34
CA ILE A 136 -15.00 2.58 -0.30
C ILE A 136 -15.97 2.99 0.81
N ASN A 137 -15.97 4.26 1.21
CA ASN A 137 -16.91 4.77 2.22
C ASN A 137 -18.39 4.59 1.81
N ASP A 138 -18.74 4.68 0.51
CA ASP A 138 -20.11 4.34 0.05
C ASP A 138 -20.49 2.88 0.36
N LEU A 139 -19.50 1.99 0.37
CA LEU A 139 -19.68 0.55 0.52
C LEU A 139 -19.51 0.08 1.96
N CYS A 140 -18.93 0.92 2.83
CA CYS A 140 -18.77 0.62 4.24
C CYS A 140 -20.14 0.60 4.92
N ASP A 141 -20.47 -0.53 5.54
CA ASP A 141 -21.76 -0.80 6.16
C ASP A 141 -21.66 -1.10 7.67
N GLN A 142 -20.46 -0.91 8.24
CA GLN A 142 -20.16 -1.10 9.66
C GLN A 142 -18.90 -0.31 10.08
N GLU A 143 -18.64 -0.28 11.37
CA GLU A 143 -17.36 0.20 11.90
C GLU A 143 -16.20 -0.71 11.50
N VAL A 144 -15.06 -0.09 11.17
CA VAL A 144 -13.86 -0.82 10.78
C VAL A 144 -13.33 -1.62 11.97
N THR A 145 -13.39 -2.93 11.84
CA THR A 145 -12.90 -3.90 12.83
C THR A 145 -12.12 -5.01 12.14
N HIS A 146 -10.98 -5.41 12.69
CA HIS A 146 -10.18 -6.47 12.06
C HIS A 146 -10.54 -7.83 12.67
N PRO A 147 -10.99 -8.81 11.87
CA PRO A 147 -11.23 -10.14 12.39
C PRO A 147 -9.88 -10.79 12.83
N PRO A 148 -9.88 -11.73 13.79
CA PRO A 148 -8.62 -12.28 14.34
C PRO A 148 -7.69 -12.96 13.33
N HIS A 149 -8.22 -13.37 12.18
CA HIS A 149 -7.45 -13.99 11.10
C HIS A 149 -6.88 -12.97 10.10
N ARG A 150 -7.23 -11.69 10.21
CA ARG A 150 -6.76 -10.63 9.32
C ARG A 150 -5.26 -10.42 9.52
N PRO A 151 -4.42 -10.57 8.49
CA PRO A 151 -3.00 -10.27 8.60
C PRO A 151 -2.79 -8.78 8.87
N ARG A 152 -1.76 -8.44 9.64
CA ARG A 152 -1.37 -7.02 9.77
C ARG A 152 -0.94 -6.49 8.40
N TYR A 153 -1.32 -5.26 8.07
CA TYR A 153 -0.83 -4.55 6.89
C TYR A 153 0.34 -3.64 7.27
N ILE A 154 1.50 -3.78 6.61
CA ILE A 154 2.61 -2.82 6.73
C ILE A 154 2.68 -1.99 5.45
N LYS A 155 2.67 -0.68 5.64
CA LYS A 155 2.84 0.31 4.58
C LYS A 155 4.33 0.55 4.35
N THR A 156 4.82 0.28 3.15
CA THR A 156 6.18 0.60 2.74
C THR A 156 6.23 0.81 1.24
N ILE A 157 7.32 1.43 0.79
CA ILE A 157 7.69 1.49 -0.63
C ILE A 157 8.96 0.67 -0.86
N PRO A 158 9.31 0.35 -2.12
CA PRO A 158 10.56 -0.33 -2.42
C PRO A 158 11.78 0.42 -1.86
N LEU A 159 12.80 -0.33 -1.44
CA LEU A 159 13.99 0.24 -0.80
C LEU A 159 14.67 1.28 -1.69
N ALA A 160 14.76 1.04 -2.99
CA ALA A 160 15.34 2.02 -3.92
C ALA A 160 14.57 3.35 -3.92
N GLU A 161 13.24 3.33 -3.74
CA GLU A 161 12.44 4.55 -3.64
C GLU A 161 12.69 5.28 -2.30
N ILE A 162 12.84 4.55 -1.19
CA ILE A 162 13.27 5.14 0.10
C ILE A 162 14.63 5.83 -0.04
N LEU A 163 15.59 5.17 -0.68
CA LEU A 163 16.93 5.72 -0.91
C LEU A 163 16.89 6.99 -1.76
N VAL A 164 16.09 7.01 -2.83
CA VAL A 164 15.92 8.20 -3.68
C VAL A 164 15.42 9.40 -2.88
N GLN A 165 14.35 9.19 -2.10
CA GLN A 165 13.77 10.24 -1.26
C GLN A 165 14.77 10.72 -0.19
N THR A 166 15.43 9.78 0.48
CA THR A 166 16.37 10.09 1.58
C THR A 166 17.61 10.83 1.09
N LEU A 167 18.11 10.48 -0.10
CA LEU A 167 19.32 11.07 -0.67
C LEU A 167 19.04 12.33 -1.51
N GLY A 168 17.78 12.74 -1.67
CA GLY A 168 17.39 13.89 -2.48
C GLY A 168 17.73 13.72 -3.97
N LEU A 169 17.62 12.49 -4.49
CA LEU A 169 17.95 12.17 -5.88
C LEU A 169 16.68 12.08 -6.73
N ALA A 170 16.83 12.21 -8.05
CA ALA A 170 15.69 12.23 -8.97
C ALA A 170 15.27 10.85 -9.49
N SER A 171 16.11 9.82 -9.34
CA SER A 171 15.88 8.52 -9.99
C SER A 171 16.42 7.34 -9.20
N VAL A 172 15.60 6.28 -9.14
CA VAL A 172 15.97 4.97 -8.61
C VAL A 172 17.14 4.35 -9.39
N ASN A 173 17.32 4.74 -10.66
CA ASN A 173 18.39 4.22 -11.52
C ASN A 173 19.71 4.99 -11.38
N SER A 174 19.78 6.01 -10.53
CA SER A 174 21.04 6.70 -10.28
C SER A 174 22.09 5.74 -9.72
N LYS A 175 23.34 5.87 -10.18
CA LYS A 175 24.45 4.99 -9.76
C LYS A 175 24.56 4.91 -8.24
N LYS A 176 24.46 6.06 -7.56
CA LYS A 176 24.52 6.14 -6.08
C LYS A 176 23.42 5.31 -5.40
N VAL A 177 22.17 5.37 -5.88
CA VAL A 177 21.06 4.56 -5.33
C VAL A 177 21.29 3.09 -5.61
N GLN A 178 21.67 2.74 -6.83
CA GLN A 178 21.89 1.35 -7.23
C GLN A 178 23.03 0.69 -6.46
N ASP A 179 24.15 1.41 -6.27
CA ASP A 179 25.31 0.91 -5.53
C ASP A 179 24.96 0.70 -4.05
N LEU A 180 24.25 1.65 -3.44
CA LEU A 180 23.83 1.53 -2.04
C LEU A 180 22.75 0.45 -1.84
N TRP A 181 21.78 0.35 -2.75
CA TRP A 181 20.77 -0.71 -2.72
C TRP A 181 21.44 -2.09 -2.82
N LYS A 182 22.37 -2.29 -3.76
CA LYS A 182 23.15 -3.53 -3.91
C LYS A 182 23.91 -3.86 -2.63
N LEU A 183 24.61 -2.89 -2.05
CA LEU A 183 25.37 -3.07 -0.82
C LEU A 183 24.47 -3.54 0.33
N LEU A 184 23.30 -2.92 0.51
CA LEU A 184 22.34 -3.29 1.54
C LEU A 184 21.80 -4.71 1.33
N ILE A 185 21.36 -5.07 0.12
CA ILE A 185 20.81 -6.41 -0.12
C ILE A 185 21.88 -7.50 -0.04
N GLN A 186 23.14 -7.22 -0.40
CA GLN A 186 24.25 -8.17 -0.25
C GLN A 186 24.58 -8.39 1.23
N SER A 187 24.53 -7.33 2.04
CA SER A 187 24.82 -7.39 3.47
C SER A 187 23.70 -8.09 4.27
N PHE A 188 22.45 -7.96 3.82
CA PHE A 188 21.27 -8.42 4.55
C PHE A 188 20.43 -9.47 3.79
N LYS A 189 21.05 -10.13 2.81
CA LYS A 189 20.49 -11.19 1.92
C LYS A 189 19.49 -10.71 0.88
N ASN A 190 18.51 -9.87 1.24
CA ASN A 190 17.50 -9.37 0.31
C ASN A 190 16.85 -8.08 0.80
N GLU A 191 16.10 -7.43 -0.09
CA GLU A 191 15.39 -6.17 0.19
C GLU A 191 14.36 -6.29 1.31
N ILE A 192 13.59 -7.39 1.37
CA ILE A 192 12.54 -7.59 2.37
C ILE A 192 13.14 -7.61 3.79
N ASN A 193 14.32 -8.21 3.96
CA ASN A 193 15.03 -8.18 5.24
C ASN A 193 15.42 -6.76 5.63
N VAL A 194 15.97 -5.98 4.69
CA VAL A 194 16.33 -4.57 4.93
C VAL A 194 15.10 -3.76 5.30
N LEU A 195 13.97 -3.97 4.64
CA LEU A 195 12.75 -3.21 4.90
C LEU A 195 12.10 -3.59 6.24
N LEU A 196 12.13 -4.86 6.66
CA LEU A 196 11.24 -5.35 7.73
C LEU A 196 11.93 -5.99 8.94
N VAL A 197 13.18 -6.44 8.83
CA VAL A 197 13.79 -7.34 9.82
C VAL A 197 15.10 -6.79 10.39
N THR A 198 15.99 -6.30 9.54
CA THR A 198 17.35 -5.90 9.93
C THR A 198 17.32 -4.79 10.99
N PRO A 199 18.04 -4.89 12.12
CA PRO A 199 18.11 -3.83 13.13
C PRO A 199 18.58 -2.48 12.55
N ARG A 200 18.12 -1.37 13.13
CA ARG A 200 18.44 0.00 12.68
C ARG A 200 19.95 0.23 12.70
N GLU A 201 20.61 -0.20 13.77
CA GLU A 201 22.03 0.01 14.04
C GLU A 201 22.91 -0.68 12.99
N GLU A 202 22.48 -1.83 12.49
CA GLU A 202 23.19 -2.56 11.42
C GLU A 202 23.05 -1.85 10.07
N ILE A 203 21.86 -1.31 9.77
CA ILE A 203 21.64 -0.50 8.55
C ILE A 203 22.48 0.77 8.61
N GLU A 204 22.54 1.43 9.77
CA GLU A 204 23.26 2.67 10.00
C GLU A 204 24.76 2.53 9.74
N LYS A 205 25.38 1.43 10.18
CA LYS A 205 26.80 1.13 9.92
C LYS A 205 27.16 1.11 8.43
N ILE A 206 26.21 0.75 7.56
CA ILE A 206 26.43 0.53 6.13
C ILE A 206 25.97 1.72 5.29
N ALA A 207 24.78 2.25 5.58
CA ALA A 207 24.11 3.26 4.77
C ALA A 207 24.00 4.64 5.43
N GLY A 208 24.49 4.76 6.68
CA GLY A 208 24.42 5.98 7.47
C GLY A 208 23.08 6.20 8.17
N GLU A 209 23.08 7.11 9.13
CA GLU A 209 21.96 7.40 10.03
C GLU A 209 20.68 7.77 9.27
N LYS A 210 20.79 8.64 8.24
CA LYS A 210 19.63 9.12 7.48
C LYS A 210 18.84 8.00 6.82
N VAL A 211 19.52 7.02 6.22
CA VAL A 211 18.88 5.88 5.56
C VAL A 211 18.29 4.91 6.59
N ALA A 212 19.03 4.64 7.66
CA ALA A 212 18.54 3.79 8.74
C ALA A 212 17.27 4.39 9.40
N GLN A 213 17.26 5.70 9.63
CA GLN A 213 16.11 6.41 10.18
C GLN A 213 14.92 6.37 9.23
N ALA A 214 15.09 6.67 7.94
CA ALA A 214 14.00 6.63 6.98
C ALA A 214 13.34 5.23 6.90
N ILE A 215 14.15 4.17 6.89
CA ILE A 215 13.62 2.79 6.92
C ILE A 215 12.86 2.51 8.22
N LEU A 216 13.37 2.98 9.37
CA LEU A 216 12.69 2.82 10.65
C LEU A 216 11.36 3.59 10.69
N ASP A 217 11.32 4.80 10.14
CA ASP A 217 10.11 5.62 10.06
C ASP A 217 9.04 4.88 9.24
N PHE A 218 9.40 4.25 8.11
CA PHE A 218 8.48 3.39 7.36
C PHE A 218 7.97 2.20 8.16
N ARG A 219 8.83 1.54 8.94
CA ARG A 219 8.43 0.38 9.77
C ARG A 219 7.45 0.76 10.87
N ASN A 220 7.62 1.95 11.44
CA ASN A 220 6.79 2.46 12.53
C ASN A 220 5.52 3.17 12.03
N GLY A 221 5.46 3.51 10.75
CA GLY A 221 4.39 4.36 10.20
C GLY A 221 4.58 5.85 10.51
N ASP A 222 5.80 6.27 10.86
CA ASP A 222 6.14 7.66 11.22
C ASP A 222 6.44 8.53 9.98
N ILE A 223 5.71 8.30 8.88
CA ILE A 223 5.89 8.99 7.60
C ILE A 223 4.68 9.88 7.34
N TYR A 224 4.92 11.16 7.04
CA TYR A 224 3.86 12.03 6.55
C TYR A 224 3.69 11.85 5.04
N ILE A 225 2.45 11.65 4.61
CA ILE A 225 2.08 11.55 3.20
C ILE A 225 1.06 12.63 2.88
N GLU A 226 1.38 13.47 1.90
CA GLU A 226 0.40 14.34 1.27
C GLU A 226 -0.43 13.47 0.29
N PRO A 227 -1.74 13.29 0.51
CA PRO A 227 -2.51 12.32 -0.26
C PRO A 227 -2.74 12.76 -1.71
N GLY A 228 -2.67 11.78 -2.61
CA GLY A 228 -2.94 11.91 -4.03
C GLY A 228 -4.42 12.13 -4.34
N GLY A 229 -4.74 12.43 -5.60
CA GLY A 229 -6.12 12.62 -6.06
C GLY A 229 -6.19 13.34 -7.39
N GLY A 230 -7.28 13.12 -8.13
CA GLY A 230 -7.52 13.81 -9.40
C GLY A 230 -6.53 13.44 -10.51
N GLY A 231 -5.76 12.37 -10.36
CA GLY A 231 -4.74 11.91 -11.31
C GLY A 231 -3.30 12.23 -10.90
N MET A 232 -3.10 12.99 -9.83
CA MET A 232 -1.78 13.29 -9.26
C MET A 232 -1.48 12.35 -8.09
N TYR A 233 -0.32 11.69 -8.13
CA TYR A 233 0.18 10.87 -7.02
C TYR A 233 0.40 11.71 -5.76
N GLY A 234 0.25 11.07 -4.60
CA GLY A 234 0.63 11.67 -3.33
C GLY A 234 2.15 11.82 -3.20
N LYS A 235 2.59 12.48 -2.13
CA LYS A 235 4.00 12.75 -1.88
C LYS A 235 4.40 12.31 -0.49
N ILE A 236 5.60 11.75 -0.41
CA ILE A 236 6.21 11.32 0.84
C ILE A 236 7.06 12.46 1.38
N HIS A 237 6.96 12.72 2.68
CA HIS A 237 7.79 13.68 3.38
C HIS A 237 8.61 12.95 4.46
N LEU A 238 9.89 12.71 4.17
CA LEU A 238 10.84 12.16 5.13
C LEU A 238 11.32 13.29 6.04
N THR A 239 10.63 13.46 7.17
CA THR A 239 10.90 14.43 8.25
C THR A 239 11.20 15.87 7.81
N ASP A 240 10.15 16.68 7.83
CA ASP A 240 10.20 18.07 8.30
C ASP A 240 9.01 18.22 9.26
N LYS A 241 9.11 17.66 10.48
CA LYS A 241 8.05 17.73 11.52
C LYS A 241 7.75 19.17 11.99
N ASN A 242 8.45 20.18 11.46
CA ASN A 242 8.39 21.60 11.85
C ASN A 242 8.02 22.55 10.69
N LYS A 243 7.39 22.08 9.61
CA LYS A 243 6.81 22.96 8.58
C LYS A 243 5.32 22.65 8.37
N SER A 244 4.54 22.96 9.41
CA SER A 244 3.11 23.24 9.33
C SER A 244 2.90 24.73 9.60
#